data_AF-A0A0G0ZY46-F1
#
_entry.id   AF-A0A0G0ZY46-F1
#
_cell.length_a   1.000
_cell.length_b   1.000
_cell.length_c   1.000
_cell.angle_alpha   90.00
_cell.angle_beta   90.00
_cell.angle_gamma   90.00
#
_symmetry.space_group_name_H-M   'P 1'
#
loop_
_entity.id
_entity.type
_entity.pdbx_description
1 polymer ?
#
loop_
_entity_poly.entity_id
_entity_poly.type
_entity_poly.pdbx_seq_one_letter_code
_entity_poly.pdbx_strand_id
1 'polypeptide(L)'
;MVCWRLRLEEAARYAKENGFDFFATTLTMGRNKKAEVINPLGQQAGGKYGVKFYEADWKKAGGQEVAYQLAKEHNFYRQNYCGCLFSKRNSSIS
;
A
#
# COMPACT_ATOMS: atom_id res chain seq x y z
N MET A 1 10.95 -2.29 -5.29
CA MET A 1 10.21 -3.53 -4.98
C MET A 1 10.42 -4.03 -3.54
N VAL A 2 11.64 -4.03 -2.99
CA VAL A 2 11.95 -4.53 -1.62
C VAL A 2 11.03 -3.95 -0.52
N CYS A 3 10.81 -2.63 -0.51
CA CYS A 3 9.97 -1.97 0.50
C CYS A 3 8.51 -2.47 0.53
N TRP A 4 7.92 -2.76 -0.64
CA TRP A 4 6.54 -3.24 -0.72
C TRP A 4 6.43 -4.67 -0.21
N ARG A 5 7.35 -5.55 -0.61
CA ARG A 5 7.39 -6.93 -0.12
C ARG A 5 7.51 -6.98 1.40
N LEU A 6 8.45 -6.22 1.98
CA LEU A 6 8.62 -6.16 3.44
C LEU A 6 7.31 -5.78 4.16
N ARG A 7 6.61 -4.76 3.68
CA ARG A 7 5.34 -4.30 4.29
C ARG A 7 4.21 -5.30 4.13
N LEU A 8 4.13 -5.96 2.97
CA LEU A 8 3.09 -6.95 2.69
C LEU A 8 3.30 -8.24 3.50
N GLU A 9 4.54 -8.69 3.64
CA GLU A 9 4.86 -9.83 4.50
C GLU A 9 4.54 -9.53 5.96
N GLU A 10 4.87 -8.33 6.44
CA GLU A 10 4.55 -7.94 7.82
C GLU A 10 3.04 -7.84 8.06
N ALA A 11 2.28 -7.29 7.10
CA ALA A 11 0.83 -7.24 7.18
C ALA A 11 0.20 -8.65 7.16
N ALA A 12 0.70 -9.56 6.31
CA ALA A 12 0.24 -10.94 6.24
C ALA A 12 0.54 -11.72 7.54
N ARG A 13 1.75 -11.54 8.09
CA ARG A 13 2.17 -12.12 9.38
C ARG A 13 1.24 -11.66 10.50
N TYR A 14 1.06 -10.35 10.63
CA TYR A 14 0.16 -9.78 11.63
C TYR A 14 -1.27 -10.28 11.46
N ALA A 15 -1.76 -10.35 10.22
CA ALA A 15 -3.09 -10.84 9.94
C ALA A 15 -3.28 -12.29 10.40
N LYS A 16 -2.27 -13.15 10.18
CA LYS A 16 -2.28 -14.55 10.62
C LYS A 16 -2.29 -14.67 12.14
N GLU A 17 -1.41 -13.94 12.81
CA GLU A 17 -1.25 -13.98 14.27
C GLU A 17 -2.51 -13.55 15.02
N ASN A 18 -3.33 -12.70 14.39
CA ASN A 18 -4.55 -12.18 14.98
C ASN A 18 -5.83 -12.83 14.41
N GLY A 19 -5.69 -13.88 13.60
CA GLY A 19 -6.84 -14.67 13.12
C GLY A 19 -7.73 -13.96 12.10
N PHE A 20 -7.20 -13.02 11.33
CA PHE A 20 -7.95 -12.36 10.25
C PHE A 20 -8.03 -13.24 9.00
N ASP A 21 -9.18 -13.22 8.33
CA ASP A 21 -9.40 -13.98 7.09
C ASP A 21 -8.66 -13.37 5.89
N PHE A 22 -8.57 -12.04 5.87
CA PHE A 22 -8.01 -11.27 4.77
C PHE A 22 -7.08 -10.16 5.27
N PHE A 23 -6.11 -9.81 4.43
CA PHE A 23 -5.37 -8.56 4.52
C PHE A 23 -5.34 -7.86 3.16
N ALA A 24 -5.13 -6.54 3.18
CA ALA A 24 -5.15 -5.72 1.98
C ALA A 24 -4.03 -4.67 2.04
N THR A 25 -3.87 -3.92 0.95
CA THR A 25 -2.93 -2.80 0.91
C THR A 25 -3.50 -1.61 0.16
N THR A 26 -3.19 -0.40 0.61
CA THR A 26 -3.48 0.85 -0.12
C THR A 26 -2.42 1.19 -1.15
N LEU A 27 -1.35 0.38 -1.27
CA LEU A 27 -0.22 0.66 -2.16
C LEU A 27 -0.63 0.82 -3.64
N THR A 28 -1.71 0.18 -4.10
CA THR A 28 -2.15 0.30 -5.50
C THR A 28 -2.81 1.65 -5.82
N MET A 29 -3.07 2.50 -4.82
CA MET A 29 -3.61 3.86 -5.00
C MET A 29 -2.59 4.85 -5.61
N GLY A 30 -1.29 4.56 -5.60
CA GLY A 30 -0.26 5.53 -6.05
C GLY A 30 -0.10 5.59 -7.57
N ARG A 31 0.11 6.80 -8.14
CA ARG A 31 0.26 7.02 -9.60
C ARG A 31 1.31 6.09 -10.22
N ASN A 32 2.48 6.02 -9.61
CA ASN A 32 3.61 5.21 -10.08
C ASN A 32 3.63 3.78 -9.50
N LYS A 33 2.58 3.39 -8.77
CA LYS A 33 2.48 2.10 -8.10
C LYS A 33 1.50 1.22 -8.90
N LYS A 34 2.04 0.27 -9.66
CA LYS A 34 1.25 -0.56 -10.56
C LYS A 34 0.65 -1.75 -9.81
N ALA A 35 -0.66 -1.95 -9.91
CA ALA A 35 -1.37 -3.04 -9.24
C ALA A 35 -0.88 -4.42 -9.73
N GLU A 36 -0.59 -4.53 -11.02
CA GLU A 36 0.07 -5.69 -11.66
C GLU A 36 1.42 -6.10 -11.03
N VAL A 37 2.11 -5.19 -10.33
CA VAL A 37 3.34 -5.50 -9.60
C VAL A 37 3.06 -5.77 -8.13
N ILE A 38 2.13 -5.04 -7.51
CA ILE A 38 1.87 -5.10 -6.07
C ILE A 38 0.99 -6.29 -5.69
N ASN A 39 -0.03 -6.61 -6.49
CA ASN A 39 -0.97 -7.68 -6.19
C ASN A 39 -0.28 -9.06 -6.13
N PRO A 40 0.62 -9.42 -7.08
CA PRO A 40 1.36 -10.68 -6.96
C PRO A 40 2.22 -10.76 -5.70
N LEU A 41 2.82 -9.65 -5.26
CA LEU A 41 3.58 -9.60 -4.01
C LEU A 41 2.66 -9.84 -2.80
N GLY A 42 1.44 -9.29 -2.82
CA GLY A 42 0.43 -9.52 -1.79
C GLY A 42 -0.02 -10.97 -1.74
N GLN A 43 -0.34 -11.56 -2.90
CA GLN A 43 -0.68 -12.98 -2.99
C GLN A 43 0.44 -13.88 -2.47
N GLN A 44 1.70 -13.61 -2.84
CA GLN A 44 2.86 -14.37 -2.35
C GLN A 44 3.00 -14.29 -0.83
N ALA A 45 2.87 -13.09 -0.26
CA ALA A 45 2.88 -12.91 1.19
C ALA A 45 1.72 -13.66 1.86
N GLY A 46 0.51 -13.56 1.31
CA GLY A 46 -0.66 -14.28 1.81
C GLY A 46 -0.47 -15.79 1.80
N GLY A 47 0.03 -16.34 0.69
CA GLY A 47 0.34 -17.76 0.56
C GLY A 47 1.39 -18.25 1.57
N LYS A 48 2.42 -17.43 1.84
CA LYS A 48 3.46 -17.74 2.83
C LYS A 48 2.93 -17.87 4.25
N TYR A 49 1.98 -17.02 4.65
CA TYR A 49 1.45 -16.98 6.03
C TYR A 49 0.09 -17.67 6.19
N GLY A 50 -0.52 -18.12 5.09
CA GLY A 50 -1.83 -18.76 5.09
C GLY A 50 -2.98 -17.80 5.37
N VAL A 51 -2.93 -16.58 4.82
CA VAL A 51 -3.97 -15.55 4.91
C VAL A 51 -4.32 -15.05 3.51
N LYS A 52 -5.60 -14.81 3.22
CA LYS A 52 -6.01 -14.36 1.89
C LYS A 52 -5.62 -12.90 1.66
N PHE A 53 -5.03 -12.62 0.50
CA PHE A 53 -4.79 -11.23 0.08
C PHE A 53 -5.99 -10.72 -0.70
N TYR A 54 -6.51 -9.55 -0.32
CA TYR A 54 -7.54 -8.86 -1.09
C TYR A 54 -6.90 -8.03 -2.21
N GLU A 55 -7.01 -8.54 -3.43
CA GLU A 55 -6.51 -7.84 -4.61
C GLU A 55 -7.40 -6.69 -5.03
N ALA A 56 -6.79 -5.52 -5.19
CA ALA A 56 -7.49 -4.34 -5.64
C ALA A 56 -6.58 -3.43 -6.45
N ASP A 57 -7.12 -2.85 -7.52
CA ASP A 57 -6.54 -1.69 -8.18
C ASP A 57 -7.36 -0.46 -7.81
N TRP A 58 -6.95 0.22 -6.74
CA TRP A 58 -7.69 1.36 -6.20
C TRP A 58 -7.70 2.58 -7.13
N LYS A 59 -6.96 2.56 -8.24
CA LYS A 59 -7.01 3.63 -9.25
C LYS A 59 -8.19 3.49 -10.19
N LYS A 60 -8.76 2.29 -10.32
CA LYS A 60 -9.95 2.07 -11.15
C LYS A 60 -11.11 2.94 -10.63
N ALA A 61 -11.98 3.37 -11.55
CA ALA A 61 -13.12 4.24 -11.26
C ALA A 61 -12.74 5.61 -10.64
N GLY A 62 -11.55 6.14 -10.92
CA GLY A 62 -11.16 7.49 -10.49
C GLY A 62 -10.81 7.61 -9.00
N GLY A 63 -10.40 6.52 -8.36
CA GLY A 63 -10.09 6.53 -6.92
C GLY A 63 -8.98 7.50 -6.52
N GLN A 64 -8.07 7.86 -7.43
CA GLN A 64 -7.04 8.86 -7.15
C GLN A 64 -7.63 10.27 -7.06
N GLU A 65 -8.52 10.62 -7.98
CA GLU A 65 -9.21 11.89 -8.06
C GLU A 65 -10.10 12.08 -6.84
N VAL A 66 -10.86 11.04 -6.47
CA VAL A 66 -11.67 11.01 -5.25
C VAL A 66 -10.80 11.24 -4.01
N ALA A 67 -9.68 10.51 -3.88
CA ALA A 67 -8.76 10.70 -2.75
C ALA A 67 -8.13 12.10 -2.72
N TYR A 68 -7.87 12.70 -3.89
CA TYR A 68 -7.37 14.08 -3.98
C TYR A 68 -8.42 15.09 -3.53
N GLN A 69 -9.64 14.94 -4.00
CA GLN A 69 -10.75 15.82 -3.67
C GLN A 69 -11.05 15.77 -2.16
N LEU A 70 -11.16 14.57 -1.58
CA LEU A 70 -11.33 14.39 -0.13
C LEU A 70 -10.21 15.05 0.68
N ALA A 71 -8.96 14.91 0.24
CA ALA A 71 -7.83 15.54 0.92
C ALA A 71 -7.92 17.07 0.90
N LYS A 72 -8.39 17.66 -0.21
CA LYS A 72 -8.58 19.11 -0.34
C LYS A 72 -9.76 19.59 0.51
N GLU A 73 -10.88 18.90 0.46
CA GLU A 73 -12.10 19.25 1.21
C GLU A 73 -11.90 19.20 2.71
N HIS A 74 -11.20 18.19 3.21
CA HIS A 74 -10.94 18.01 4.65
C HIS A 74 -9.61 18.59 5.13
N ASN A 75 -8.88 19.30 4.25
CA ASN A 75 -7.56 19.86 4.53
C ASN A 75 -6.56 18.83 5.10
N PHE A 76 -6.58 17.60 4.55
CA PHE A 76 -5.70 16.52 5.00
C PHE A 76 -4.27 16.76 4.55
N TYR A 77 -3.33 16.56 5.49
CA TYR A 77 -1.91 16.53 5.17
C TYR A 77 -1.58 15.37 4.22
N ARG A 78 -1.00 15.70 3.07
CA ARG A 78 -0.56 14.72 2.06
C ARG A 78 0.91 14.36 2.28
N GLN A 79 1.12 13.34 3.09
CA GLN A 79 2.43 12.78 3.42
C GLN A 79 3.24 12.38 2.17
N ASN A 80 4.44 12.97 2.01
CA ASN A 80 5.45 12.57 1.02
C ASN A 80 6.59 11.71 1.61
N TYR A 81 6.59 11.51 2.93
CA TYR A 81 7.55 10.68 3.66
C TYR A 81 6.94 9.34 4.07
N CYS A 82 7.58 8.23 3.70
CA CYS A 82 7.03 6.90 3.99
C CYS A 82 7.54 6.25 5.30
N GLY A 83 8.26 6.98 6.15
CA GLY A 83 8.79 6.46 7.42
C GLY A 83 10.19 5.85 7.33
N CYS A 84 10.91 5.96 6.20
CA CYS A 84 12.25 5.38 6.05
C CYS A 84 13.28 6.36 5.49
N LEU A 85 14.56 6.13 5.80
CA LEU A 85 15.67 7.01 5.39
C LEU A 85 15.72 7.20 3.86
N PHE A 86 15.35 6.18 3.08
CA PHE A 86 15.36 6.23 1.62
C PHE A 86 14.34 7.23 1.07
N SER A 87 13.16 7.32 1.71
CA SER A 87 12.16 8.33 1.35
C SER A 87 12.57 9.72 1.78
N LYS A 88 13.29 9.85 2.91
CA LYS A 88 13.81 11.13 3.41
C LYS A 88 14.89 11.71 2.48
N ARG A 89 15.80 10.86 1.98
CA ARG A 89 16.88 11.27 1.05
C ARG A 89 16.36 11.87 -0.26
N ASN A 90 15.20 11.43 -0.73
CA ASN A 90 14.55 11.98 -1.93
C ASN A 90 13.61 13.17 -1.63
N SER A 91 13.52 13.62 -0.37
CA SER A 91 12.68 14.74 0.05
C SER A 91 13.44 16.07 0.09
N SER A 92 14.58 16.18 -0.58
CA SER A 92 15.34 17.44 -0.72
C SER A 92 14.58 18.42 -1.61
N ILE A 93 13.68 19.18 -1.01
CA ILE A 93 13.59 20.61 -1.31
C ILE A 93 14.70 21.24 -0.46
N SER A 94 15.80 21.56 -1.13
CA SER A 94 16.57 22.78 -0.90
C SER A 94 16.45 23.58 -2.20
#